data_AF-A0A9W9WIF6-F1
#
_entry.id   AF-A0A9W9WIF6-F1
#
_cell.length_a   1.000
_cell.length_b   1.000
_cell.length_c   1.000
_cell.angle_alpha   90.00
_cell.angle_beta   90.00
_cell.angle_gamma   90.00
#
_symmetry.space_group_name_H-M   'P 1'
#
loop_
_entity.id
_entity.type
_entity.pdbx_description
1 polymer ?
#
loop_
_entity_poly.entity_id
_entity_poly.type
_entity_poly.pdbx_seq_one_letter_code
_entity_poly.pdbx_strand_id
1 'polypeptide(L)'
;MTIRQKNPNYHDIDLRDLEMHNTLSFKVLQGQLQHDAKSMGLKQRIGMLAGIVQMMFFQLLFFHDDKWSVHLEILITMINDIHADVLKLFEPRDRAVVTCDDIPAFLFFCGLLIWIDHQWSVSIGKAPRLSELHDQVLNEFPALFRLQNIIGCESWVVRTIGRIAGIQEWRNTQAMLGKNITIGLCKESEQIGDDLNQGLERTWKKLQNPSNLSERSSLETTRIFALAAMTYLHVTISGPRVDLAEIQTSVRRTLYALNQLKDNNLLKVLHWPLYLTGCMAIGEDRKYILDLFGIVHVLYSGACAQDRYSQRLKEYWAAREMDPNYNLWETGAGRPLFI
;
A
#
# COMPACT_ATOMS: atom_id res chain seq x y z
N MET A 1 40.53 8.50 2.08
CA MET A 1 40.03 8.56 3.47
C MET A 1 40.09 10.00 3.92
N THR A 2 38.95 10.69 3.92
CA THR A 2 38.82 12.00 4.56
C THR A 2 37.45 12.02 5.21
N ILE A 3 37.46 11.84 6.54
CA ILE A 3 36.29 11.87 7.40
C ILE A 3 35.73 13.30 7.33
N ARG A 4 34.49 13.45 6.84
CA ARG A 4 33.75 14.71 6.99
C ARG A 4 33.57 14.96 8.48
N GLN A 5 34.21 16.03 8.98
CA GLN A 5 33.98 16.54 10.33
C GLN A 5 32.49 16.84 10.50
N LYS A 6 31.87 16.20 11.51
CA LYS A 6 30.52 16.55 11.99
C LYS A 6 30.55 18.02 12.44
N ASN A 7 29.60 18.80 11.92
CA ASN A 7 29.38 20.18 12.34
C ASN A 7 28.91 20.18 13.81
N PRO A 8 29.61 20.82 14.75
CA PRO A 8 29.35 20.70 16.20
C PRO A 8 28.10 21.47 16.69
N ASN A 9 27.37 22.14 15.80
CA ASN A 9 26.14 22.89 16.13
C ASN A 9 24.83 22.15 15.81
N TYR A 10 24.88 20.86 15.46
CA TYR A 10 23.67 20.04 15.46
C TYR A 10 23.44 19.52 16.87
N HIS A 11 22.45 20.07 17.58
CA HIS A 11 21.87 19.38 18.72
C HIS A 11 21.38 18.02 18.22
N ASP A 12 22.02 16.93 18.64
CA ASP A 12 21.48 15.59 18.48
C ASP A 12 20.10 15.59 19.17
N ILE A 13 19.03 15.52 18.38
CA ILE A 13 17.67 15.41 18.89
C ILE A 13 17.62 14.09 19.67
N ASP A 14 17.35 14.15 20.98
CA ASP A 14 17.15 12.94 21.77
C ASP A 14 15.86 12.26 21.27
N LEU A 15 16.01 11.05 20.71
CA LEU A 15 14.91 10.23 20.23
C LEU A 15 13.88 9.95 21.34
N ARG A 16 14.31 9.95 22.62
CA ARG A 16 13.42 9.78 23.77
C ARG A 16 12.54 11.00 23.99
N ASP A 17 13.11 12.19 23.88
CA ASP A 17 12.33 13.42 23.95
C ASP A 17 11.32 13.48 22.80
N LEU A 18 11.74 13.08 21.59
CA LEU A 18 10.85 13.02 20.43
C LEU A 18 9.69 12.03 20.64
N GLU A 19 9.96 10.85 21.20
CA GLU A 19 8.94 9.83 21.53
C GLU A 19 7.95 10.34 22.59
N MET A 20 8.45 11.06 23.60
CA MET A 20 7.62 11.69 24.63
C MET A 20 6.67 12.73 24.01
N HIS A 21 7.17 13.64 23.17
CA HIS A 21 6.36 14.69 22.54
C HIS A 21 5.30 14.10 21.60
N ASN A 22 5.65 13.06 20.85
CA ASN A 22 4.72 12.29 20.01
C ASN A 22 3.60 11.66 20.85
N THR A 23 3.96 10.97 21.94
CA THR A 23 3.00 10.32 22.85
C THR A 23 2.04 11.32 23.49
N LEU A 24 2.55 12.47 23.93
CA LEU A 24 1.72 13.53 24.52
C LEU A 24 0.77 14.13 23.48
N SER A 25 1.26 14.40 22.27
CA SER A 25 0.45 14.93 21.17
C SER A 25 -0.69 13.98 20.79
N PHE A 26 -0.40 12.68 20.72
CA PHE A 26 -1.43 11.66 20.49
C PHE A 26 -2.48 11.60 21.62
N LYS A 27 -2.05 11.66 22.89
CA LYS A 27 -2.99 11.69 24.03
C LYS A 27 -3.94 12.89 23.97
N VAL A 28 -3.46 14.06 23.54
CA VAL A 28 -4.30 15.25 23.36
C VAL A 28 -5.35 15.02 22.28
N LEU A 29 -4.95 14.49 21.11
CA LEU A 29 -5.88 14.16 20.02
C LEU A 29 -6.90 13.09 20.46
N GLN A 30 -6.47 12.08 21.22
CA GLN A 30 -7.36 11.04 21.73
C GLN A 30 -8.36 11.59 22.76
N GLY A 31 -7.94 12.49 23.65
CA GLY A 31 -8.83 13.17 24.58
C GLY A 31 -9.90 13.99 23.86
N GLN A 32 -9.54 14.67 22.76
CA GLN A 32 -10.50 15.39 21.91
C GLN A 32 -11.50 14.45 21.23
N LEU A 33 -11.07 13.26 20.81
CA LEU A 33 -11.97 12.25 20.22
C LEU A 33 -13.01 11.74 21.24
N GLN A 34 -12.60 11.51 22.49
CA GLN A 34 -13.46 10.92 23.52
C GLN A 34 -14.51 11.90 24.07
N HIS A 35 -14.19 13.19 24.15
CA HIS A 35 -15.09 14.17 24.73
C HIS A 35 -16.06 14.83 23.73
N ASP A 36 -15.68 15.00 22.45
CA ASP A 36 -16.40 15.93 21.55
C ASP A 36 -16.61 15.42 20.10
N ALA A 37 -16.15 14.24 19.69
CA ALA A 37 -16.15 13.86 18.26
C ALA A 37 -17.53 13.88 17.57
N LYS A 38 -18.62 13.64 18.31
CA LYS A 38 -20.00 13.69 17.79
C LYS A 38 -20.64 15.08 17.80
N SER A 39 -20.14 16.02 18.60
CA SER A 39 -20.60 17.42 18.62
C SER A 39 -19.85 18.29 17.61
N MET A 40 -18.70 17.81 17.11
CA MET A 40 -17.88 18.49 16.12
C MET A 40 -18.49 18.49 14.71
N GLY A 41 -18.38 19.63 14.03
CA GLY A 41 -18.70 19.74 12.60
C GLY A 41 -17.77 18.92 11.70
N LEU A 42 -18.22 18.67 10.47
CA LEU A 42 -17.49 17.87 9.47
C LEU A 42 -16.05 18.37 9.26
N LYS A 43 -15.87 19.69 9.11
CA LYS A 43 -14.56 20.31 8.89
C LYS A 43 -13.57 20.03 10.03
N GLN A 44 -14.01 20.13 11.28
CA GLN A 44 -13.17 19.83 12.45
C GLN A 44 -12.75 18.36 12.46
N ARG A 45 -13.68 17.44 12.16
CA ARG A 45 -13.40 16.01 12.08
C ARG A 45 -12.42 15.67 10.96
N ILE A 46 -12.56 16.27 9.77
CA ILE A 46 -11.57 16.13 8.69
C ILE A 46 -10.19 16.65 9.14
N GLY A 47 -10.14 17.80 9.83
CA GLY A 47 -8.89 18.35 10.37
C GLY A 47 -8.22 17.43 11.41
N MET A 48 -9.00 16.81 12.29
CA MET A 48 -8.49 15.81 13.24
C MET A 48 -7.96 14.56 12.51
N LEU A 49 -8.68 14.08 11.49
CA LEU A 49 -8.23 12.96 10.68
C LEU A 49 -6.87 13.28 10.02
N ALA A 50 -6.71 14.48 9.46
CA ALA A 50 -5.45 14.94 8.92
C ALA A 50 -4.32 14.94 9.97
N GLY A 51 -4.59 15.41 11.18
CA GLY A 51 -3.63 15.43 12.29
C GLY A 51 -3.19 14.04 12.73
N ILE A 52 -4.11 13.08 12.82
CA ILE A 52 -3.78 11.69 13.19
C ILE A 52 -3.00 11.01 12.06
N VAL A 53 -3.36 11.24 10.79
CA VAL A 53 -2.59 10.75 9.63
C VAL A 53 -1.15 11.28 9.67
N GLN A 54 -0.96 12.58 9.93
CA GLN A 54 0.37 13.16 10.07
C GLN A 54 1.16 12.53 11.22
N MET A 55 0.52 12.25 12.35
CA MET A 55 1.15 11.58 13.49
C MET A 55 1.57 10.15 13.14
N MET A 56 0.72 9.42 12.43
CA MET A 56 1.02 8.06 11.96
C MET A 56 2.22 8.07 11.01
N PHE A 57 2.27 8.98 10.03
CA PHE A 57 3.44 9.11 9.14
C PHE A 57 4.70 9.53 9.88
N PHE A 58 4.60 10.44 10.85
CA PHE A 58 5.72 10.79 11.71
C PHE A 58 6.24 9.54 12.44
N GLN A 59 5.34 8.67 12.91
CA GLN A 59 5.74 7.41 13.53
C GLN A 59 6.47 6.47 12.58
N LEU A 60 5.94 6.28 11.38
CA LEU A 60 6.55 5.43 10.35
C LEU A 60 7.94 5.91 9.90
N LEU A 61 8.14 7.23 9.88
CA LEU A 61 9.40 7.83 9.42
C LEU A 61 10.49 7.80 10.50
N PHE A 62 10.13 8.05 11.78
CA PHE A 62 11.11 8.31 12.83
C PHE A 62 11.22 7.22 13.90
N PHE A 63 10.22 6.36 14.07
CA PHE A 63 10.25 5.28 15.06
C PHE A 63 10.26 3.91 14.39
N HIS A 64 10.77 2.93 15.13
CA HIS A 64 10.94 1.54 14.68
C HIS A 64 9.96 0.57 15.36
N ASP A 65 8.85 1.08 15.90
CA ASP A 65 7.85 0.26 16.59
C ASP A 65 6.53 0.19 15.81
N ASP A 66 5.71 -0.81 16.14
CA ASP A 66 4.42 -1.04 15.50
C ASP A 66 3.28 -0.22 16.13
N LYS A 67 3.60 0.79 16.96
CA LYS A 67 2.58 1.61 17.66
C LYS A 67 1.75 2.44 16.68
N TRP A 68 2.26 2.69 15.48
CA TRP A 68 1.54 3.37 14.40
C TRP A 68 0.22 2.67 14.04
N SER A 69 0.14 1.34 14.22
CA SER A 69 -1.06 0.54 13.90
C SER A 69 -2.28 0.95 14.74
N VAL A 70 -2.08 1.41 15.99
CA VAL A 70 -3.15 1.92 16.85
C VAL A 70 -3.81 3.17 16.25
N HIS A 71 -3.04 4.03 15.59
CA HIS A 71 -3.59 5.20 14.90
C HIS A 71 -4.44 4.78 13.72
N LEU A 72 -4.03 3.75 12.98
CA LEU A 72 -4.79 3.23 11.85
C LEU A 72 -6.17 2.69 12.29
N GLU A 73 -6.27 1.99 13.43
CA GLU A 73 -7.57 1.54 13.96
C GLU A 73 -8.53 2.71 14.24
N ILE A 74 -8.00 3.77 14.85
CA ILE A 74 -8.76 4.98 15.17
C ILE A 74 -9.20 5.67 13.87
N LEU A 75 -8.28 5.81 12.91
CA LEU A 75 -8.55 6.41 11.60
C LEU A 75 -9.61 5.64 10.82
N ILE A 76 -9.59 4.30 10.85
CA ILE A 76 -10.61 3.45 10.21
C ILE A 76 -11.98 3.66 10.84
N THR A 77 -12.07 3.73 12.17
CA THR A 77 -13.34 3.99 12.84
C THR A 77 -13.86 5.38 12.46
N MET A 78 -12.98 6.37 12.51
CA MET A 78 -13.31 7.76 12.25
C MET A 78 -13.74 8.02 10.81
N ILE A 79 -13.06 7.43 9.81
CA ILE A 79 -13.40 7.65 8.40
C ILE A 79 -14.76 7.05 8.05
N ASN A 80 -15.12 5.90 8.63
CA ASN A 80 -16.45 5.30 8.44
C ASN A 80 -17.55 6.16 9.09
N ASP A 81 -17.31 6.69 10.29
CA ASP A 81 -18.25 7.62 10.93
C ASP A 81 -18.41 8.91 10.13
N ILE A 82 -17.33 9.44 9.53
CA ILE A 82 -17.41 10.65 8.70
C ILE A 82 -18.14 10.34 7.39
N HIS A 83 -17.85 9.20 6.76
CA HIS A 83 -18.51 8.75 5.52
C HIS A 83 -20.03 8.67 5.68
N ALA A 84 -20.50 8.03 6.77
CA ALA A 84 -21.91 7.92 7.07
C ALA A 84 -22.61 9.28 7.22
N ASP A 85 -21.92 10.27 7.79
CA ASP A 85 -22.46 11.64 7.91
C ASP A 85 -22.40 12.41 6.59
N VAL A 86 -21.32 12.24 5.81
CA VAL A 86 -21.19 12.81 4.48
C VAL A 86 -22.35 12.36 3.59
N LEU A 87 -22.77 11.10 3.66
CA LEU A 87 -23.92 10.61 2.89
C LEU A 87 -25.24 11.30 3.26
N LYS A 88 -25.46 11.61 4.54
CA LYS A 88 -26.66 12.33 4.99
C LYS A 88 -26.74 13.75 4.44
N LEU A 89 -25.58 14.39 4.19
CA LEU A 89 -25.51 15.75 3.65
C LEU A 89 -25.97 15.84 2.18
N PHE A 90 -26.05 14.70 1.48
CA PHE A 90 -26.56 14.64 0.11
C PHE A 90 -28.07 14.36 0.04
N GLU A 91 -28.78 14.21 1.16
CA GLU A 91 -30.23 14.16 1.14
C GLU A 91 -30.83 15.51 0.73
N PRO A 92 -31.91 15.55 -0.09
CA PRO A 92 -32.38 16.79 -0.75
C PRO A 92 -32.75 17.96 0.17
N ARG A 93 -32.93 17.74 1.47
CA ARG A 93 -33.49 18.71 2.42
C ARG A 93 -32.47 19.65 3.08
N ASP A 94 -31.19 19.29 3.15
CA ASP A 94 -30.21 19.96 4.03
C ASP A 94 -29.02 20.61 3.30
N ARG A 95 -29.21 21.09 2.07
CA ARG A 95 -28.17 21.69 1.20
C ARG A 95 -27.48 22.96 1.72
N ALA A 96 -27.66 23.37 2.98
CA ALA A 96 -27.21 24.66 3.48
C ALA A 96 -25.85 24.66 4.23
N VAL A 97 -25.19 23.51 4.48
CA VAL A 97 -24.08 23.47 5.46
C VAL A 97 -22.79 22.77 5.00
N VAL A 98 -22.58 22.50 3.71
CA VAL A 98 -21.30 21.95 3.22
C VAL A 98 -20.61 22.94 2.29
N THR A 99 -19.37 23.33 2.60
CA THR A 99 -18.55 24.10 1.66
C THR A 99 -18.03 23.17 0.58
N CYS A 100 -17.89 23.67 -0.65
CA CYS A 100 -17.51 22.89 -1.85
C CYS A 100 -16.20 22.08 -1.68
N ASP A 101 -15.34 22.44 -0.72
CA ASP A 101 -13.98 21.89 -0.57
C ASP A 101 -13.85 20.78 0.48
N ASP A 102 -14.81 20.64 1.41
CA ASP A 102 -14.72 19.64 2.49
C ASP A 102 -14.85 18.20 1.95
N ILE A 103 -15.70 17.98 0.94
CA ILE A 103 -15.90 16.66 0.32
C ILE A 103 -14.64 16.20 -0.42
N PRO A 104 -14.02 16.99 -1.33
CA PRO A 104 -12.74 16.61 -1.93
C PRO A 104 -11.64 16.32 -0.91
N ALA A 105 -11.53 17.11 0.17
CA ALA A 105 -10.56 16.87 1.23
C ALA A 105 -10.81 15.54 1.94
N PHE A 106 -12.07 15.24 2.28
CA PHE A 106 -12.46 13.95 2.84
C PHE A 106 -12.13 12.78 1.89
N LEU A 107 -12.48 12.89 0.61
CA LEU A 107 -12.22 11.85 -0.39
C LEU A 107 -10.72 11.60 -0.62
N PHE A 108 -9.89 12.65 -0.54
CA PHE A 108 -8.44 12.51 -0.54
C PHE A 108 -7.97 11.63 0.63
N PHE A 109 -8.47 11.90 1.84
CA PHE A 109 -8.12 11.11 3.01
C PHE A 109 -8.69 9.69 2.97
N CYS A 110 -9.89 9.48 2.44
CA CYS A 110 -10.39 8.13 2.14
C CYS A 110 -9.39 7.37 1.27
N GLY A 111 -8.96 7.97 0.16
CA GLY A 111 -8.06 7.29 -0.77
C GLY A 111 -6.69 6.98 -0.15
N LEU A 112 -6.16 7.91 0.64
CA LEU A 112 -4.92 7.72 1.38
C LEU A 112 -5.02 6.60 2.43
N LEU A 113 -6.10 6.58 3.22
CA LEU A 113 -6.32 5.55 4.25
C LEU A 113 -6.62 4.18 3.65
N ILE A 114 -7.42 4.12 2.57
CA ILE A 114 -7.66 2.90 1.80
C ILE A 114 -6.32 2.33 1.35
N TRP A 115 -5.45 3.17 0.79
CA TRP A 115 -4.12 2.73 0.36
C TRP A 115 -3.24 2.24 1.51
N ILE A 116 -3.22 2.95 2.63
CA ILE A 116 -2.43 2.57 3.81
C ILE A 116 -2.91 1.25 4.40
N ASP A 117 -4.21 1.10 4.63
CA ASP A 117 -4.82 -0.14 5.11
C ASP A 117 -4.53 -1.29 4.14
N HIS A 118 -4.56 -1.02 2.84
CA HIS A 118 -4.22 -1.99 1.82
C HIS A 118 -2.79 -2.52 1.93
N GLN A 119 -1.83 -1.61 1.94
CA GLN A 119 -0.40 -1.96 2.02
C GLN A 119 -0.11 -2.71 3.33
N TRP A 120 -0.71 -2.26 4.42
CA TRP A 120 -0.60 -2.91 5.72
C TRP A 120 -1.20 -4.32 5.70
N SER A 121 -2.46 -4.47 5.32
CA SER A 121 -3.16 -5.76 5.31
C SER A 121 -2.45 -6.79 4.44
N VAL A 122 -1.96 -6.39 3.27
CA VAL A 122 -1.14 -7.27 2.40
C VAL A 122 0.15 -7.70 3.10
N SER A 123 0.83 -6.79 3.80
CA SER A 123 2.06 -7.10 4.55
C SER A 123 1.85 -8.12 5.66
N ILE A 124 0.68 -8.11 6.30
CA ILE A 124 0.31 -9.05 7.36
C ILE A 124 -0.56 -10.20 6.86
N GLY A 125 -0.75 -10.34 5.55
CA GLY A 125 -1.50 -11.44 4.92
C GLY A 125 -2.96 -11.51 5.36
N LYS A 126 -3.60 -10.36 5.57
CA LYS A 126 -5.02 -10.21 5.90
C LYS A 126 -5.75 -9.47 4.78
N ALA A 127 -7.07 -9.59 4.73
CA ALA A 127 -7.90 -8.74 3.89
C ALA A 127 -7.81 -7.26 4.34
N PRO A 128 -7.83 -6.29 3.42
CA PRO A 128 -7.98 -4.87 3.76
C PRO A 128 -9.35 -4.63 4.41
N ARG A 129 -9.36 -3.95 5.55
CA ARG A 129 -10.56 -3.61 6.34
C ARG A 129 -11.40 -2.53 5.68
N LEU A 130 -10.77 -1.64 4.90
CA LEU A 130 -11.46 -0.58 4.17
C LEU A 130 -11.92 -0.99 2.76
N SER A 131 -11.96 -2.30 2.45
CA SER A 131 -12.40 -2.79 1.13
C SER A 131 -13.84 -2.39 0.81
N GLU A 132 -14.75 -2.47 1.79
CA GLU A 132 -16.16 -2.07 1.61
C GLU A 132 -16.29 -0.56 1.40
N LEU A 133 -15.61 0.25 2.24
CA LEU A 133 -15.58 1.70 2.07
C LEU A 133 -15.05 2.10 0.69
N HIS A 134 -14.00 1.42 0.19
CA HIS A 134 -13.46 1.68 -1.14
C HIS A 134 -14.51 1.48 -2.24
N ASP A 135 -15.31 0.41 -2.15
CA ASP A 135 -16.38 0.15 -3.11
C ASP A 135 -17.51 1.19 -2.99
N GLN A 136 -17.88 1.57 -1.77
CA GLN A 136 -18.88 2.61 -1.50
C GLN A 136 -18.47 3.96 -2.11
N VAL A 137 -17.27 4.45 -1.80
CA VAL A 137 -16.83 5.77 -2.29
C VAL A 137 -16.64 5.81 -3.81
N LEU A 138 -16.27 4.69 -4.45
CA LEU A 138 -16.20 4.58 -5.91
C LEU A 138 -17.59 4.70 -6.56
N ASN A 139 -18.60 4.10 -5.94
CA ASN A 139 -19.97 4.09 -6.46
C ASN A 139 -20.69 5.41 -6.21
N GLU A 140 -20.47 6.01 -5.04
CA GLU A 140 -21.13 7.24 -4.61
C GLU A 140 -20.48 8.49 -5.21
N PHE A 141 -19.15 8.47 -5.41
CA PHE A 141 -18.37 9.61 -5.89
C PHE A 141 -17.54 9.32 -7.16
N PRO A 142 -18.10 8.71 -8.23
CA PRO A 142 -17.32 8.26 -9.40
C PRO A 142 -16.61 9.39 -10.17
N ALA A 143 -17.09 10.63 -10.04
CA ALA A 143 -16.47 11.80 -10.66
C ALA A 143 -15.36 12.43 -9.80
N LEU A 144 -15.42 12.29 -8.47
CA LEU A 144 -14.54 12.97 -7.53
C LEU A 144 -13.48 12.04 -6.93
N PHE A 145 -13.78 10.75 -6.79
CA PHE A 145 -12.88 9.78 -6.19
C PHE A 145 -12.14 8.97 -7.26
N ARG A 146 -10.82 9.18 -7.35
CA ARG A 146 -9.92 8.44 -8.23
C ARG A 146 -8.59 8.19 -7.54
N LEU A 147 -8.30 6.92 -7.20
CA LEU A 147 -7.04 6.58 -6.54
C LEU A 147 -5.83 6.95 -7.39
N GLN A 148 -5.93 6.96 -8.72
CA GLN A 148 -4.82 7.39 -9.56
C GLN A 148 -4.37 8.83 -9.30
N ASN A 149 -5.27 9.69 -8.85
CA ASN A 149 -4.95 11.08 -8.54
C ASN A 149 -4.30 11.26 -7.17
N ILE A 150 -4.37 10.22 -6.32
CA ILE A 150 -3.90 10.24 -4.92
C ILE A 150 -2.61 9.43 -4.79
N ILE A 151 -2.58 8.22 -5.34
CA ILE A 151 -1.48 7.25 -5.20
C ILE A 151 -0.80 6.89 -6.53
N GLY A 152 -1.27 7.44 -7.66
CA GLY A 152 -0.73 7.15 -8.98
C GLY A 152 -1.20 5.84 -9.62
N CYS A 153 -2.02 5.04 -8.95
CA CYS A 153 -2.50 3.74 -9.44
C CYS A 153 -4.03 3.71 -9.57
N GLU A 154 -4.57 3.13 -10.66
CA GLU A 154 -6.02 3.00 -10.85
C GLU A 154 -6.64 2.09 -9.78
N SER A 155 -7.85 2.45 -9.33
CA SER A 155 -8.54 1.76 -8.23
C SER A 155 -8.76 0.26 -8.45
N TRP A 156 -8.94 -0.18 -9.70
CA TRP A 156 -9.21 -1.59 -10.00
C TRP A 156 -8.06 -2.50 -9.56
N VAL A 157 -6.81 -2.06 -9.70
CA VAL A 157 -5.65 -2.87 -9.29
C VAL A 157 -5.57 -2.97 -7.79
N VAL A 158 -5.81 -1.86 -7.09
CA VAL A 158 -5.86 -1.83 -5.62
C VAL A 158 -6.93 -2.79 -5.12
N ARG A 159 -8.16 -2.74 -5.67
CA ARG A 159 -9.22 -3.71 -5.31
C ARG A 159 -8.77 -5.15 -5.54
N THR A 160 -8.13 -5.42 -6.68
CA THR A 160 -7.66 -6.76 -7.02
C THR A 160 -6.60 -7.28 -6.06
N ILE A 161 -5.60 -6.47 -5.69
CA ILE A 161 -4.58 -6.87 -4.70
C ILE A 161 -5.24 -7.24 -3.36
N GLY A 162 -6.31 -6.52 -2.98
CA GLY A 162 -7.04 -6.76 -1.73
C GLY A 162 -7.81 -8.07 -1.74
N ARG A 163 -8.41 -8.39 -2.88
CA ARG A 163 -9.04 -9.71 -3.10
C ARG A 163 -8.02 -10.84 -2.99
N ILE A 164 -6.81 -10.67 -3.54
CA ILE A 164 -5.73 -11.66 -3.38
C ILE A 164 -5.35 -11.83 -1.90
N ALA A 165 -5.28 -10.72 -1.15
CA ALA A 165 -5.01 -10.77 0.28
C ALA A 165 -6.13 -11.46 1.08
N GLY A 166 -7.39 -11.29 0.66
CA GLY A 166 -8.54 -12.04 1.19
C GLY A 166 -8.42 -13.55 0.96
N ILE A 167 -8.01 -13.98 -0.24
CA ILE A 167 -7.70 -15.40 -0.52
C ILE A 167 -6.60 -15.90 0.40
N GLN A 168 -5.54 -15.12 0.61
CA GLN A 168 -4.44 -15.47 1.50
C GLN A 168 -4.90 -15.65 2.95
N GLU A 169 -5.71 -14.74 3.48
CA GLU A 169 -6.28 -14.82 4.83
C GLU A 169 -7.18 -16.05 4.98
N TRP A 170 -8.07 -16.27 4.01
CA TRP A 170 -8.95 -17.43 3.99
C TRP A 170 -8.14 -18.73 3.99
N ARG A 171 -7.11 -18.84 3.14
CA ARG A 171 -6.23 -20.00 3.07
C ARG A 171 -5.53 -20.26 4.41
N ASN A 172 -4.98 -19.23 5.03
CA ASN A 172 -4.33 -19.35 6.35
C ASN A 172 -5.33 -19.86 7.40
N THR A 173 -6.56 -19.37 7.36
CA THR A 173 -7.64 -19.79 8.27
C THR A 173 -8.05 -21.25 8.02
N GLN A 174 -8.19 -21.69 6.77
CA GLN A 174 -8.52 -23.09 6.46
C GLN A 174 -7.40 -24.06 6.83
N ALA A 175 -6.14 -23.67 6.64
CA ALA A 175 -4.98 -24.46 7.03
C ALA A 175 -4.94 -24.69 8.55
N MET A 176 -5.21 -23.65 9.34
CA MET A 176 -5.34 -23.75 10.81
C MET A 176 -6.48 -24.68 11.24
N LEU A 177 -7.53 -24.82 10.43
CA LEU A 177 -8.65 -25.72 10.67
C LEU A 177 -8.43 -27.15 10.13
N GLY A 178 -7.26 -27.45 9.55
CA GLY A 178 -6.93 -28.78 9.01
C GLY A 178 -7.77 -29.22 7.80
N LYS A 179 -8.40 -28.27 7.09
CA LYS A 179 -9.27 -28.56 5.93
C LYS A 179 -8.46 -28.61 4.64
N ASN A 180 -8.85 -29.48 3.70
CA ASN A 180 -8.27 -29.52 2.36
C ASN A 180 -8.90 -28.44 1.46
N ILE A 181 -8.08 -27.59 0.85
CA ILE A 181 -8.42 -26.21 0.42
C ILE A 181 -8.70 -26.11 -1.10
N THR A 182 -8.89 -27.22 -1.82
CA THR A 182 -8.64 -27.20 -3.27
C THR A 182 -9.76 -26.61 -4.14
N ILE A 183 -11.05 -26.79 -3.82
CA ILE A 183 -12.12 -26.50 -4.80
C ILE A 183 -12.58 -25.02 -4.78
N GLY A 184 -12.74 -24.41 -3.60
CA GLY A 184 -13.18 -23.01 -3.47
C GLY A 184 -12.13 -22.00 -3.94
N LEU A 185 -10.84 -22.34 -3.76
CA LEU A 185 -9.70 -21.52 -4.15
C LEU A 185 -9.63 -21.32 -5.67
N CYS A 186 -9.96 -22.35 -6.47
CA CYS A 186 -9.81 -22.30 -7.93
C CYS A 186 -10.72 -21.26 -8.58
N LYS A 187 -12.02 -21.23 -8.24
CA LYS A 187 -12.97 -20.32 -8.91
C LYS A 187 -12.66 -18.85 -8.68
N GLU A 188 -12.37 -18.46 -7.43
CA GLU A 188 -12.08 -17.06 -7.12
C GLU A 188 -10.73 -16.62 -7.70
N SER A 189 -9.72 -17.50 -7.64
CA SER A 189 -8.42 -17.21 -8.22
C SER A 189 -8.44 -17.12 -9.76
N GLU A 190 -9.21 -17.98 -10.42
CA GLU A 190 -9.46 -17.90 -11.87
C GLU A 190 -10.11 -16.57 -12.24
N GLN A 191 -11.17 -16.16 -11.51
CA GLN A 191 -11.82 -14.88 -11.74
C GLN A 191 -10.87 -13.69 -11.56
N ILE A 192 -10.04 -13.70 -10.50
CA ILE A 192 -9.03 -12.65 -10.29
C ILE A 192 -8.00 -12.65 -11.43
N GLY A 193 -7.56 -13.82 -11.89
CA GLY A 193 -6.64 -13.95 -13.02
C GLY A 193 -7.22 -13.35 -14.31
N ASP A 194 -8.49 -13.63 -14.60
CA ASP A 194 -9.21 -13.06 -15.73
C ASP A 194 -9.36 -11.54 -15.61
N ASP A 195 -9.72 -11.04 -14.44
CA ASP A 195 -9.85 -9.60 -14.16
C ASP A 195 -8.52 -8.88 -14.36
N LEU A 196 -7.40 -9.47 -13.89
CA LEU A 196 -6.04 -8.94 -14.11
C LEU A 196 -5.68 -8.90 -15.59
N ASN A 197 -5.93 -9.97 -16.34
CA ASN A 197 -5.63 -10.02 -17.77
C ASN A 197 -6.45 -9.00 -18.56
N GLN A 198 -7.75 -8.89 -18.27
CA GLN A 198 -8.61 -7.89 -18.89
C GLN A 198 -8.18 -6.46 -18.53
N GLY A 199 -7.85 -6.20 -17.26
CA GLY A 199 -7.38 -4.89 -16.81
C GLY A 199 -6.05 -4.50 -17.44
N LEU A 200 -5.11 -5.45 -17.57
CA LEU A 200 -3.83 -5.25 -18.26
C LEU A 200 -4.03 -4.92 -19.75
N GLU A 201 -4.93 -5.62 -20.44
CA GLU A 201 -5.24 -5.36 -21.84
C GLU A 201 -5.86 -3.96 -22.04
N ARG A 202 -6.80 -3.57 -21.17
CA ARG A 202 -7.38 -2.21 -21.17
C ARG A 202 -6.31 -1.15 -20.92
N THR A 203 -5.43 -1.38 -19.95
CA THR A 203 -4.34 -0.47 -19.59
C THR A 203 -3.34 -0.33 -20.75
N TRP A 204 -3.00 -1.44 -21.41
CA TRP A 204 -2.11 -1.44 -22.57
C TRP A 204 -2.68 -0.63 -23.74
N LYS A 205 -3.96 -0.80 -24.07
CA LYS A 205 -4.63 0.00 -25.10
C LYS A 205 -4.57 1.50 -24.80
N LYS A 206 -4.82 1.91 -23.55
CA LYS A 206 -4.70 3.31 -23.14
C LYS A 206 -3.26 3.84 -23.24
N LEU A 207 -2.27 3.03 -22.88
CA LEU A 207 -0.84 3.39 -22.96
C LEU A 207 -0.35 3.65 -24.39
N GLN A 208 -1.03 3.14 -25.40
CA GLN A 208 -0.69 3.42 -26.80
C GLN A 208 -0.96 4.88 -27.17
N ASN A 209 -2.01 5.48 -26.60
CA ASN A 209 -2.42 6.85 -26.87
C ASN A 209 -2.87 7.55 -25.57
N PRO A 210 -1.92 7.88 -24.66
CA PRO A 210 -2.25 8.59 -23.43
C PRO A 210 -2.63 10.05 -23.74
N SER A 211 -3.62 10.59 -23.05
CA SER A 211 -4.10 11.96 -23.25
C SER A 211 -3.09 13.00 -22.77
N ASN A 212 -2.32 12.69 -21.72
CA ASN A 212 -1.26 13.54 -21.18
C ASN A 212 -0.21 12.73 -20.39
N LEU A 213 0.84 13.40 -19.92
CA LEU A 213 1.93 12.77 -19.16
C LEU A 213 1.47 12.20 -17.81
N SER A 214 0.56 12.87 -17.11
CA SER A 214 0.04 12.41 -15.81
C SER A 214 -0.77 11.10 -15.97
N GLU A 215 -1.62 11.02 -16.99
CA GLU A 215 -2.34 9.79 -17.34
C GLU A 215 -1.35 8.67 -17.70
N ARG A 216 -0.33 8.97 -18.52
CA ARG A 216 0.70 8.01 -18.87
C ARG A 216 1.41 7.45 -17.63
N SER A 217 1.89 8.32 -16.73
CA SER A 217 2.54 7.93 -15.49
C SER A 217 1.63 7.04 -14.64
N SER A 218 0.35 7.38 -14.55
CA SER A 218 -0.61 6.56 -13.82
C SER A 218 -0.83 5.18 -14.46
N LEU A 219 -0.93 5.11 -15.79
CA LEU A 219 -1.11 3.86 -16.51
C LEU A 219 0.16 2.98 -16.43
N GLU A 220 1.34 3.57 -16.48
CA GLU A 220 2.63 2.86 -16.30
C GLU A 220 2.71 2.24 -14.90
N THR A 221 2.39 3.04 -13.86
CA THR A 221 2.29 2.57 -12.47
C THR A 221 1.25 1.46 -12.33
N THR A 222 0.04 1.67 -12.85
CA THR A 222 -1.07 0.70 -12.80
C THR A 222 -0.67 -0.63 -13.46
N ARG A 223 -0.02 -0.58 -14.62
CA ARG A 223 0.46 -1.78 -15.32
C ARG A 223 1.46 -2.55 -14.48
N ILE A 224 2.42 -1.88 -13.85
CA ILE A 224 3.43 -2.52 -13.01
C ILE A 224 2.79 -3.15 -11.77
N PHE A 225 1.87 -2.43 -11.11
CA PHE A 225 1.10 -2.98 -9.98
C PHE A 225 0.29 -4.19 -10.38
N ALA A 226 -0.37 -4.19 -11.55
CA ALA A 226 -1.17 -5.33 -12.00
C ALA A 226 -0.31 -6.56 -12.34
N LEU A 227 0.87 -6.37 -12.93
CA LEU A 227 1.81 -7.47 -13.20
C LEU A 227 2.40 -8.05 -11.92
N ALA A 228 2.71 -7.20 -10.95
CA ALA A 228 3.11 -7.62 -9.61
C ALA A 228 1.95 -8.34 -8.88
N ALA A 229 0.71 -7.85 -8.99
CA ALA A 229 -0.47 -8.52 -8.46
C ALA A 229 -0.67 -9.91 -9.07
N MET A 230 -0.37 -10.11 -10.35
CA MET A 230 -0.36 -11.45 -10.97
C MET A 230 0.67 -12.37 -10.30
N THR A 231 1.87 -11.85 -10.02
CA THR A 231 2.89 -12.59 -9.25
C THR A 231 2.36 -12.94 -7.85
N TYR A 232 1.72 -11.99 -7.17
CA TYR A 232 1.14 -12.19 -5.85
C TYR A 232 0.06 -13.29 -5.86
N LEU A 233 -0.81 -13.30 -6.88
CA LEU A 233 -1.84 -14.32 -7.06
C LEU A 233 -1.20 -15.70 -7.20
N HIS A 234 -0.23 -15.87 -8.09
CA HIS A 234 0.45 -17.15 -8.30
C HIS A 234 1.15 -17.65 -7.03
N VAL A 235 1.83 -16.76 -6.29
CA VAL A 235 2.45 -17.08 -5.00
C VAL A 235 1.41 -17.47 -3.94
N THR A 236 0.27 -16.78 -3.94
CA THR A 236 -0.84 -17.04 -3.02
C THR A 236 -1.54 -18.37 -3.30
N ILE A 237 -1.49 -18.88 -4.52
CA ILE A 237 -2.10 -20.18 -4.85
C ILE A 237 -1.09 -21.31 -4.69
N SER A 238 0.09 -21.15 -5.30
CA SER A 238 1.06 -22.23 -5.52
C SER A 238 2.26 -22.18 -4.58
N GLY A 239 2.30 -21.21 -3.67
CA GLY A 239 3.45 -20.92 -2.80
C GLY A 239 4.54 -20.11 -3.51
N PRO A 240 5.56 -19.63 -2.78
CA PRO A 240 6.67 -18.80 -3.29
C PRO A 240 7.70 -19.59 -4.10
N ARG A 241 7.23 -20.39 -5.08
CA ARG A 241 8.03 -21.34 -5.86
C ARG A 241 8.62 -20.71 -7.11
N VAL A 242 9.90 -20.32 -7.05
CA VAL A 242 10.59 -19.64 -8.16
C VAL A 242 10.80 -20.53 -9.40
N ASP A 243 10.66 -21.83 -9.28
CA ASP A 243 10.72 -22.81 -10.37
C ASP A 243 9.47 -22.82 -11.24
N LEU A 244 8.35 -22.25 -10.77
CA LEU A 244 7.11 -22.20 -11.54
C LEU A 244 7.17 -21.21 -12.69
N ALA A 245 6.78 -21.67 -13.87
CA ALA A 245 6.82 -20.89 -15.10
C ALA A 245 5.88 -19.67 -15.05
N GLU A 246 4.71 -19.79 -14.41
CA GLU A 246 3.74 -18.70 -14.28
C GLU A 246 4.28 -17.57 -13.40
N ILE A 247 4.96 -17.91 -12.29
CA ILE A 247 5.64 -16.95 -11.42
C ILE A 247 6.77 -16.25 -12.20
N GLN A 248 7.64 -17.01 -12.86
CA GLN A 248 8.75 -16.40 -13.62
C GLN A 248 8.26 -15.56 -14.82
N THR A 249 7.16 -15.95 -15.45
CA THR A 249 6.55 -15.17 -16.54
C THR A 249 6.01 -13.84 -16.04
N SER A 250 5.29 -13.84 -14.92
CA SER A 250 4.79 -12.60 -14.31
C SER A 250 5.92 -11.69 -13.82
N VAL A 251 6.95 -12.24 -13.16
CA VAL A 251 8.17 -11.52 -12.77
C VAL A 251 8.85 -10.85 -13.97
N ARG A 252 9.14 -11.60 -15.04
CA ARG A 252 9.79 -11.05 -16.24
C ARG A 252 8.96 -9.96 -16.92
N ARG A 253 7.64 -10.11 -16.97
CA ARG A 253 6.74 -9.08 -17.50
C ARG A 253 6.82 -7.81 -16.64
N THR A 254 6.87 -7.93 -15.31
CA THR A 254 7.04 -6.79 -14.41
C THR A 254 8.39 -6.10 -14.62
N LEU A 255 9.48 -6.87 -14.69
CA LEU A 255 10.83 -6.35 -14.96
C LEU A 255 10.91 -5.62 -16.31
N TYR A 256 10.29 -6.20 -17.34
CA TYR A 256 10.17 -5.55 -18.64
C TYR A 256 9.41 -4.22 -18.54
N ALA A 257 8.29 -4.17 -17.82
CA ALA A 257 7.53 -2.94 -17.63
C ALA A 257 8.33 -1.88 -16.86
N LEU A 258 9.08 -2.28 -15.82
CA LEU A 258 9.98 -1.41 -15.06
C LEU A 258 11.07 -0.81 -15.97
N ASN A 259 11.67 -1.61 -16.84
CA ASN A 259 12.70 -1.15 -17.79
C ASN A 259 12.16 -0.19 -18.86
N GLN A 260 10.83 -0.16 -19.08
CA GLN A 260 10.19 0.73 -20.05
C GLN A 260 9.70 2.05 -19.45
N LEU A 261 9.87 2.24 -18.13
CA LEU A 261 9.49 3.48 -17.46
C LEU A 261 10.19 4.68 -18.10
N LYS A 262 9.41 5.73 -18.41
CA LYS A 262 9.95 6.98 -18.96
C LYS A 262 10.38 7.96 -17.87
N ASP A 263 9.76 7.87 -16.71
CA ASP A 263 10.06 8.70 -15.56
C ASP A 263 10.49 7.85 -14.37
N ASN A 264 11.78 7.95 -14.01
CA ASN A 264 12.34 7.23 -12.86
C ASN A 264 11.74 7.71 -11.52
N ASN A 265 11.11 8.89 -11.45
CA ASN A 265 10.42 9.33 -10.23
C ASN A 265 9.25 8.41 -9.86
N LEU A 266 8.69 7.66 -10.81
CA LEU A 266 7.64 6.69 -10.53
C LEU A 266 8.11 5.55 -9.64
N LEU A 267 9.41 5.28 -9.57
CA LEU A 267 9.96 4.27 -8.64
C LEU A 267 9.63 4.59 -7.17
N LYS A 268 9.37 5.87 -6.84
CA LYS A 268 8.93 6.34 -5.51
C LYS A 268 7.57 5.78 -5.07
N VAL A 269 6.74 5.32 -6.00
CA VAL A 269 5.43 4.73 -5.68
C VAL A 269 5.39 3.23 -5.95
N LEU A 270 6.49 2.64 -6.43
CA LEU A 270 6.58 1.25 -6.88
C LEU A 270 7.28 0.33 -5.89
N HIS A 271 7.40 0.72 -4.61
CA HIS A 271 8.06 -0.09 -3.59
C HIS A 271 7.45 -1.50 -3.45
N TRP A 272 6.12 -1.58 -3.42
CA TRP A 272 5.41 -2.86 -3.32
C TRP A 272 5.65 -3.78 -4.54
N PRO A 273 5.46 -3.32 -5.80
CA PRO A 273 5.82 -4.11 -6.97
C PRO A 273 7.29 -4.52 -7.02
N LEU A 274 8.21 -3.61 -6.68
CA LEU A 274 9.64 -3.88 -6.69
C LEU A 274 10.03 -4.95 -5.68
N TYR A 275 9.52 -4.85 -4.44
CA TYR A 275 9.83 -5.81 -3.40
C TYR A 275 9.27 -7.19 -3.73
N LEU A 276 7.99 -7.26 -4.12
CA LEU A 276 7.36 -8.52 -4.49
C LEU A 276 8.08 -9.21 -5.67
N THR A 277 8.38 -8.44 -6.72
CA THR A 277 9.11 -8.94 -7.89
C THR A 277 10.51 -9.39 -7.49
N GLY A 278 11.18 -8.63 -6.63
CA GLY A 278 12.49 -8.98 -6.05
C GLY A 278 12.45 -10.30 -5.29
N CYS A 279 11.45 -10.53 -4.45
CA CYS A 279 11.31 -11.78 -3.71
C CYS A 279 11.34 -12.98 -4.68
N MET A 280 10.67 -12.88 -5.82
CA MET A 280 10.57 -13.96 -6.81
C MET A 280 11.67 -13.94 -7.90
N ALA A 281 12.56 -12.95 -7.87
CA ALA A 281 13.65 -12.80 -8.83
C ALA A 281 14.76 -13.85 -8.64
N ILE A 282 15.37 -14.24 -9.76
CA ILE A 282 16.46 -15.22 -9.85
C ILE A 282 17.59 -14.69 -10.74
N GLY A 283 18.81 -15.20 -10.56
CA GLY A 283 19.95 -14.83 -11.41
C GLY A 283 20.21 -13.31 -11.46
N GLU A 284 20.40 -12.79 -12.67
CA GLU A 284 20.71 -11.38 -12.92
C GLU A 284 19.55 -10.43 -12.57
N ASP A 285 18.30 -10.91 -12.57
CA ASP A 285 17.12 -10.11 -12.23
C ASP A 285 17.20 -9.56 -10.79
N ARG A 286 17.85 -10.32 -9.88
CA ARG A 286 18.10 -9.87 -8.49
C ARG A 286 18.96 -8.62 -8.46
N LYS A 287 20.02 -8.57 -9.27
CA LYS A 287 20.90 -7.41 -9.36
C LYS A 287 20.15 -6.19 -9.89
N TYR A 288 19.37 -6.38 -10.95
CA TYR A 288 18.57 -5.31 -11.52
C TYR A 288 17.59 -4.70 -10.51
N ILE A 289 16.91 -5.53 -9.70
CA ILE A 289 16.02 -5.02 -8.64
C ILE A 289 16.80 -4.21 -7.57
N LEU A 290 17.98 -4.68 -7.16
CA LEU A 290 18.83 -3.92 -6.23
C LEU A 290 19.27 -2.57 -6.81
N ASP A 291 19.60 -2.54 -8.10
CA ASP A 291 19.97 -1.30 -8.80
C ASP A 291 18.79 -0.30 -8.81
N LEU A 292 17.55 -0.79 -9.03
CA LEU A 292 16.34 0.04 -8.93
C LEU A 292 16.11 0.59 -7.52
N PHE A 293 16.32 -0.22 -6.47
CA PHE A 293 16.27 0.28 -5.09
C PHE A 293 17.38 1.30 -4.79
N GLY A 294 18.55 1.16 -5.43
CA GLY A 294 19.61 2.17 -5.38
C GLY A 294 19.15 3.52 -5.95
N ILE A 295 18.42 3.52 -7.07
CA ILE A 295 17.82 4.74 -7.65
C ILE A 295 16.79 5.34 -6.68
N VAL A 296 15.94 4.51 -6.09
CA VAL A 296 14.96 4.93 -5.08
C VAL A 296 15.63 5.62 -3.88
N HIS A 297 16.71 5.04 -3.35
CA HIS A 297 17.46 5.63 -2.25
C HIS A 297 17.94 7.06 -2.58
N VAL A 298 18.51 7.26 -3.77
CA VAL A 298 18.96 8.57 -4.25
C VAL A 298 17.79 9.54 -4.38
N LEU A 299 16.67 9.09 -4.94
CA LEU A 299 15.47 9.89 -5.14
C LEU A 299 14.83 10.42 -3.85
N TYR A 300 15.06 9.75 -2.72
CA TYR A 300 14.62 10.14 -1.37
C TYR A 300 15.70 10.83 -0.54
N SER A 301 16.85 11.17 -1.14
CA SER A 301 17.98 11.79 -0.42
C SER A 301 18.44 10.98 0.81
N GLY A 302 18.32 9.65 0.77
CA GLY A 302 18.73 8.77 1.85
C GLY A 302 17.83 8.78 3.10
N ALA A 303 16.54 9.13 2.97
CA ALA A 303 15.59 8.95 4.07
C ALA A 303 15.57 7.49 4.57
N CYS A 304 15.80 7.29 5.88
CA CYS A 304 16.14 6.02 6.54
C CYS A 304 15.23 4.81 6.27
N ALA A 305 13.99 5.00 5.82
CA ALA A 305 13.05 3.89 5.62
C ALA A 305 13.38 3.00 4.40
N GLN A 306 14.05 3.55 3.39
CA GLN A 306 14.20 2.88 2.09
C GLN A 306 15.36 1.86 2.02
N ASP A 307 16.40 2.03 2.84
CA ASP A 307 17.51 1.08 2.93
C ASP A 307 17.06 -0.30 3.43
N ARG A 308 15.92 -0.35 4.13
CA ARG A 308 15.34 -1.57 4.68
C ARG A 308 14.87 -2.54 3.60
N TYR A 309 14.40 -2.06 2.45
CA TYR A 309 13.89 -2.92 1.38
C TYR A 309 14.98 -3.79 0.78
N SER A 310 16.11 -3.17 0.40
CA SER A 310 17.26 -3.89 -0.18
C SER A 310 17.88 -4.87 0.81
N GLN A 311 17.96 -4.50 2.08
CA GLN A 311 18.48 -5.38 3.12
C GLN A 311 17.57 -6.59 3.34
N ARG A 312 16.28 -6.38 3.59
CA ARG A 312 15.32 -7.48 3.79
C ARG A 312 15.22 -8.39 2.59
N LEU A 313 15.34 -7.85 1.38
CA LEU A 313 15.35 -8.66 0.18
C LEU A 313 16.56 -9.60 0.11
N LYS A 314 17.75 -9.13 0.51
CA LYS A 314 18.95 -9.97 0.63
C LYS A 314 18.78 -11.04 1.71
N GLU A 315 18.22 -10.69 2.86
CA GLU A 315 17.91 -11.64 3.94
C GLU A 315 16.91 -12.71 3.47
N TYR A 316 15.87 -12.31 2.73
CA TYR A 316 14.89 -13.22 2.14
C TYR A 316 15.55 -14.20 1.16
N TRP A 317 16.42 -13.72 0.28
CA TRP A 317 17.15 -14.58 -0.66
C TRP A 317 18.08 -15.57 0.05
N ALA A 318 18.82 -15.10 1.05
CA ALA A 318 19.72 -15.95 1.83
C ALA A 318 18.94 -17.04 2.59
N ALA A 319 17.82 -16.68 3.23
CA ALA A 319 16.98 -17.63 3.94
C ALA A 319 16.39 -18.71 3.00
N ARG A 320 15.95 -18.32 1.79
CA ARG A 320 15.45 -19.26 0.79
C ARG A 320 16.53 -20.21 0.26
N GLU A 321 17.76 -19.74 0.15
CA GLU A 321 18.90 -20.58 -0.25
C GLU A 321 19.30 -21.58 0.83
N MET A 322 19.14 -21.23 2.10
CA MET A 322 19.38 -22.14 3.23
C MET A 322 18.30 -23.21 3.35
N ASP A 323 17.02 -22.86 3.19
CA ASP A 323 15.92 -23.81 3.21
C ASP A 323 14.88 -23.47 2.12
N PRO A 324 14.96 -24.13 0.95
CA PRO A 324 14.00 -23.93 -0.14
C PRO A 324 12.56 -24.33 0.21
N ASN A 325 12.36 -25.17 1.22
CA ASN A 325 11.05 -25.62 1.67
C ASN A 325 10.48 -24.73 2.78
N TYR A 326 11.30 -23.86 3.38
CA TYR A 326 10.83 -22.92 4.38
C TYR A 326 9.95 -21.85 3.74
N ASN A 327 8.67 -21.85 4.12
CA ASN A 327 7.69 -20.93 3.56
C ASN A 327 7.82 -19.54 4.19
N LEU A 328 8.86 -18.80 3.78
CA LEU A 328 9.11 -17.42 4.19
C LEU A 328 7.95 -16.46 3.87
N TRP A 329 7.08 -16.84 2.94
CA TRP A 329 5.87 -16.10 2.61
C TRP A 329 4.84 -16.16 3.74
N GLU A 330 4.75 -17.28 4.46
CA GLU A 330 3.85 -17.46 5.59
C GLU A 330 4.39 -16.82 6.87
N THR A 331 5.71 -16.80 7.05
CA THR A 331 6.37 -16.19 8.22
C THR A 331 6.55 -14.67 8.11
N GLY A 332 6.06 -14.06 7.03
CA GLY A 332 6.02 -12.61 6.83
C GLY A 332 7.24 -12.02 6.12
N ALA A 333 8.39 -12.71 6.11
CA ALA A 333 9.61 -12.23 5.45
C ALA A 333 9.45 -12.05 3.93
N GLY A 334 8.64 -12.90 3.28
CA GLY A 334 8.32 -12.77 1.87
C GLY A 334 7.23 -11.74 1.57
N ARG A 335 6.42 -11.38 2.57
CA ARG A 335 5.27 -10.50 2.34
C ARG A 335 5.75 -9.07 2.07
N PRO A 336 5.04 -8.33 1.22
CA PRO A 336 5.39 -6.95 0.90
C PRO A 336 5.47 -6.11 2.16
N LEU A 337 6.50 -5.30 2.30
CA LEU A 337 6.70 -4.49 3.50
C LEU A 337 5.86 -3.21 3.42
N PHE A 338 5.16 -2.92 4.51
CA PHE A 338 4.66 -1.57 4.79
C PHE A 338 5.85 -0.64 5.08
N ILE A 339 5.88 0.55 4.46
CA ILE A 339 7.03 1.50 4.53
C ILE A 339 7.09 2.16 5.90
#